data_AF-A0A7Y5W8M7-F1
#
_entry.id   AF-A0A7Y5W8M7-F1
#
_cell.length_a   1.000
_cell.length_b   1.000
_cell.length_c   1.000
_cell.angle_alpha   90.00
_cell.angle_beta   90.00
_cell.angle_gamma   90.00
#
_symmetry.space_group_name_H-M   'P 1'
#
loop_
_entity.id
_entity.type
_entity.pdbx_description
1 polymer ?
#
loop_
_entity_poly.entity_id
_entity_poly.type
_entity_poly.pdbx_seq_one_letter_code
_entity_poly.pdbx_strand_id
1 'polypeptide(L)'
;MRRILRKWNELNTPLKVFHELPGRPEHRPKYQVVIDNALRPWSGEGLLIRISTLTFPEERYEDKVLDFARAVWHLRDHLNQLARIASANMDINSHARKSQELLICADLINMKKHGNHDNQSGVNPRLTETHFDTSESGLIEFQYDGGLKEASILVEMPRPIKLRIDVYSVSMGDQVNSDNKIHKGMAQELIWKGFKHWWPLIDDLGILIERGDDNDNERKTIRSMLRNYGYIG
;
A
#
# COMPACT_ATOMS: atom_id res chain seq x y z
N MET A 1 9.79 7.69 -10.20
CA MET A 1 9.87 6.20 -10.16
C MET A 1 10.45 5.65 -8.86
N ARG A 2 11.64 6.06 -8.38
CA ARG A 2 12.19 5.61 -7.09
C ARG A 2 11.20 5.67 -5.92
N ARG A 3 10.45 6.78 -5.81
CA ARG A 3 9.38 6.95 -4.80
C ARG A 3 8.33 5.84 -4.85
N ILE A 4 7.91 5.42 -6.05
CA ILE A 4 6.91 4.37 -6.27
C ILE A 4 7.47 3.01 -5.80
N LEU A 5 8.70 2.68 -6.20
CA LEU A 5 9.38 1.44 -5.81
C LEU A 5 9.61 1.35 -4.31
N ARG A 6 10.01 2.46 -3.67
CA ARG A 6 10.19 2.53 -2.23
C ARG A 6 8.87 2.26 -1.50
N LYS A 7 7.78 2.90 -1.93
CA LYS A 7 6.44 2.71 -1.34
C LYS A 7 5.92 1.27 -1.52
N TRP A 8 6.15 0.68 -2.69
CA TRP A 8 5.86 -0.74 -2.92
C TRP A 8 6.60 -1.61 -1.91
N ASN A 9 7.90 -1.39 -1.72
CA ASN A 9 8.69 -2.17 -0.77
C ASN A 9 8.25 -1.95 0.68
N GLU A 10 8.02 -0.70 1.08
CA GLU A 10 7.53 -0.33 2.42
C GLU A 10 6.23 -1.09 2.76
N LEU A 11 5.28 -1.18 1.82
CA LEU A 11 3.99 -1.84 2.03
C LEU A 11 4.02 -3.37 1.93
N ASN A 12 5.09 -3.95 1.38
CA ASN A 12 5.30 -5.40 1.28
C ASN A 12 6.30 -5.94 2.31
N THR A 13 6.96 -5.06 3.06
CA THR A 13 7.91 -5.46 4.11
C THR A 13 7.13 -5.90 5.35
N PRO A 14 7.31 -7.15 5.84
CA PRO A 14 6.69 -7.59 7.08
C PRO A 14 7.17 -6.76 8.28
N LEU A 15 6.33 -6.64 9.30
CA LEU A 15 6.74 -6.12 10.61
C LEU A 15 7.68 -7.11 11.28
N LYS A 16 8.91 -6.66 11.54
CA LYS A 16 10.00 -7.50 12.08
C LYS A 16 10.62 -6.93 13.35
N VAL A 17 10.17 -5.77 13.80
CA VAL A 17 10.72 -5.08 14.97
C VAL A 17 9.80 -5.37 16.15
N PHE A 18 10.37 -6.00 17.18
CA PHE A 18 9.68 -6.38 18.39
C PHE A 18 10.44 -5.85 19.59
N HIS A 19 9.71 -5.38 20.60
CA HIS A 19 10.27 -4.92 21.86
C HIS A 19 9.79 -5.82 22.99
N GLU A 20 10.72 -6.45 23.71
CA GLU A 20 10.36 -7.29 24.85
C GLU A 20 10.01 -6.42 26.07
N LEU A 21 8.84 -6.67 26.66
CA LEU A 21 8.40 -6.04 27.89
C LEU A 21 8.93 -6.84 29.10
N PRO A 22 9.88 -6.29 29.88
CA PRO A 22 10.46 -7.02 31.00
C PRO A 22 9.43 -7.25 32.11
N GLY A 23 9.56 -8.37 32.81
CA GLY A 23 8.73 -8.68 33.99
C GLY A 23 7.33 -9.23 33.70
N ARG A 24 6.98 -9.49 32.42
CA ARG A 24 5.74 -10.20 32.10
C ARG A 24 5.86 -11.70 32.42
N PRO A 25 4.76 -12.36 32.85
CA PRO A 25 4.74 -13.80 33.06
C PRO A 25 5.08 -14.59 31.79
N GLU A 26 5.70 -15.77 31.95
CA GLU A 26 6.16 -16.61 30.83
C GLU A 26 5.02 -17.05 29.89
N HIS A 27 3.81 -17.24 30.42
CA HIS A 27 2.63 -17.65 29.65
C HIS A 27 1.81 -16.48 29.08
N ARG A 28 2.34 -15.27 29.12
CA ARG A 28 1.69 -14.06 28.57
C ARG A 28 2.48 -13.54 27.36
N PRO A 29 1.80 -12.96 26.37
CA PRO A 29 2.47 -12.22 25.30
C PRO A 29 3.38 -11.14 25.91
N LYS A 30 4.62 -11.05 25.42
CA LYS A 30 5.64 -10.14 25.97
C LYS A 30 6.43 -9.38 24.92
N TYR A 31 6.25 -9.69 23.65
CA TYR A 31 6.91 -8.97 22.57
C TYR A 31 5.94 -7.98 21.95
N GLN A 32 6.15 -6.70 22.20
CA GLN A 32 5.37 -5.64 21.58
C GLN A 32 5.78 -5.48 20.12
N VAL A 33 4.79 -5.50 19.23
CA VAL A 33 4.97 -5.22 17.81
C VAL A 33 5.20 -3.73 17.65
N VAL A 34 6.35 -3.34 17.10
CA VAL A 34 6.66 -1.93 16.84
C VAL A 34 6.09 -1.53 15.48
N ILE A 35 5.05 -0.71 15.50
CA ILE A 35 4.41 -0.14 14.32
C ILE A 35 5.00 1.26 14.10
N ASP A 36 5.52 1.53 12.90
CA ASP A 36 6.12 2.83 12.51
C ASP A 36 7.28 3.32 13.39
N ASN A 37 8.12 2.40 13.86
CA ASN A 37 9.27 2.70 14.73
C ASN A 37 8.88 3.44 16.03
N ALA A 38 7.60 3.44 16.39
CA ALA A 38 7.10 4.06 17.61
C ALA A 38 6.77 2.97 18.63
N LEU A 39 7.49 2.94 19.74
CA LEU A 39 7.13 2.11 20.87
C LEU A 39 5.99 2.80 21.61
N ARG A 40 4.88 2.08 21.83
CA ARG A 40 3.74 2.60 22.57
C ARG A 40 3.85 2.18 24.04
N PRO A 41 3.58 3.07 25.00
CA PRO A 41 3.47 2.64 26.39
C PRO A 41 2.41 1.55 26.50
N TRP A 42 2.78 0.42 27.10
CA TRP A 42 1.83 -0.63 27.43
C TRP A 42 1.33 -0.38 28.85
N SER A 43 0.05 -0.04 29.00
CA SER A 43 -0.58 0.19 30.32
C SER A 43 -1.71 -0.81 30.54
N GLY A 44 -1.50 -1.73 31.50
CA GLY A 44 -2.53 -2.67 31.95
C GLY A 44 -2.63 -3.98 31.17
N GLU A 45 -3.83 -4.54 31.16
CA GLU A 45 -4.17 -5.79 30.47
C GLU A 45 -4.93 -5.49 29.18
N GLY A 46 -4.54 -6.15 28.10
CA GLY A 46 -5.30 -6.13 26.85
C GLY A 46 -6.22 -7.35 26.70
N LEU A 47 -6.94 -7.40 25.59
CA LEU A 47 -7.74 -8.55 25.21
C LEU A 47 -6.82 -9.70 24.76
N LEU A 48 -6.87 -10.83 25.46
CA LEU A 48 -6.14 -12.04 25.10
C LEU A 48 -6.92 -12.85 24.06
N ILE A 49 -6.30 -13.09 22.90
CA ILE A 49 -6.91 -13.78 21.78
C ILE A 49 -5.91 -14.69 21.07
N ARG A 50 -6.40 -15.80 20.54
CA ARG A 50 -5.65 -16.67 19.63
C ARG A 50 -6.35 -16.67 18.28
N ILE A 51 -5.83 -15.88 17.35
CA ILE A 51 -6.37 -15.72 16.00
C ILE A 51 -5.25 -15.73 14.97
N SER A 52 -5.54 -16.25 13.78
CA SER A 52 -4.58 -16.28 12.67
C SER A 52 -4.42 -14.92 11.99
N THR A 53 -5.45 -14.08 12.05
CA THR A 53 -5.47 -12.78 11.39
C THR A 53 -6.15 -11.76 12.27
N LEU A 54 -5.38 -10.81 12.77
CA LEU A 54 -5.90 -9.66 13.51
C LEU A 54 -6.27 -8.57 12.51
N THR A 55 -7.48 -8.03 12.62
CA THR A 55 -8.00 -7.01 11.71
C THR A 55 -8.48 -5.81 12.49
N PHE A 56 -8.00 -4.62 12.16
CA PHE A 56 -8.48 -3.37 12.72
C PHE A 56 -8.19 -2.18 11.77
N PRO A 57 -8.90 -1.05 11.92
CA PRO A 57 -8.58 0.18 11.20
C PRO A 57 -7.22 0.72 11.64
N GLU A 58 -6.33 0.99 10.67
CA GLU A 58 -5.01 1.57 10.93
C GLU A 58 -4.75 2.66 9.89
N GLU A 59 -5.18 3.89 10.23
CA GLU A 59 -5.16 5.06 9.35
C GLU A 59 -3.78 5.31 8.73
N ARG A 60 -2.69 4.92 9.40
CA ARG A 60 -1.32 5.12 8.90
C ARG A 60 -1.01 4.23 7.69
N TYR A 61 -1.43 2.97 7.70
CA TYR A 61 -1.23 2.10 6.54
C TYR A 61 -2.14 2.49 5.40
N GLU A 62 -3.38 2.90 5.69
CA GLU A 62 -4.26 3.50 4.70
C GLU A 62 -3.62 4.71 4.05
N ASP A 63 -3.03 5.60 4.84
CA ASP A 63 -2.30 6.75 4.36
C ASP A 63 -1.15 6.38 3.46
N LYS A 64 -0.32 5.39 3.84
CA LYS A 64 0.76 4.89 2.98
C LYS A 64 0.26 4.34 1.65
N VAL A 65 -0.86 3.61 1.66
CA VAL A 65 -1.52 3.10 0.45
C VAL A 65 -2.02 4.24 -0.44
N LEU A 66 -2.70 5.24 0.14
CA LEU A 66 -3.18 6.42 -0.59
C LEU A 66 -2.02 7.21 -1.19
N ASP A 67 -0.91 7.30 -0.46
CA ASP A 67 0.29 7.98 -0.90
C ASP A 67 1.04 7.20 -1.99
N PHE A 68 0.88 5.88 -2.04
CA PHE A 68 1.34 5.01 -3.12
C PHE A 68 0.47 5.16 -4.38
N ALA A 69 -0.85 5.09 -4.23
CA ALA A 69 -1.81 5.35 -5.31
C ALA A 69 -1.57 6.74 -5.93
N ARG A 70 -1.37 7.76 -5.09
CA ARG A 70 -0.99 9.13 -5.49
C ARG A 70 0.26 9.17 -6.34
N ALA A 71 1.32 8.50 -5.91
CA ALA A 71 2.58 8.49 -6.65
C ALA A 71 2.44 7.81 -8.02
N VAL A 72 1.63 6.75 -8.11
CA VAL A 72 1.35 6.04 -9.37
C VAL A 72 0.47 6.87 -10.31
N TRP A 73 -0.60 7.47 -9.81
CA TRP A 73 -1.51 8.29 -10.61
C TRP A 73 -0.82 9.54 -11.17
N HIS A 74 -0.10 10.29 -10.34
CA HIS A 74 0.59 11.51 -10.78
C HIS A 74 1.81 11.25 -11.66
N LEU A 75 2.25 10.00 -11.84
CA LEU A 75 3.25 9.68 -12.85
C LEU A 75 2.78 10.11 -14.25
N ARG A 76 1.46 10.08 -14.50
CA ARG A 76 0.83 10.63 -15.70
C ARG A 76 1.26 12.06 -16.03
N ASP A 77 1.30 12.94 -15.03
CA ASP A 77 1.60 14.37 -15.24
C ASP A 77 3.08 14.53 -15.63
N HIS A 78 3.96 13.72 -15.04
CA HIS A 78 5.37 13.69 -15.40
C HIS A 78 5.60 13.08 -16.80
N LEU A 79 4.90 12.01 -17.15
CA LEU A 79 4.96 11.40 -18.48
C LEU A 79 4.47 12.38 -19.57
N ASN A 80 3.41 13.15 -19.30
CA ASN A 80 2.95 14.21 -20.19
C ASN A 80 4.04 15.28 -20.42
N GLN A 81 4.71 15.70 -19.35
CA GLN A 81 5.80 16.67 -19.45
C GLN A 81 6.95 16.12 -20.30
N LEU A 82 7.34 14.86 -20.09
CA LEU A 82 8.41 14.21 -20.86
C LEU A 82 8.03 14.01 -22.32
N ALA A 83 6.80 13.60 -22.63
CA ALA A 83 6.31 13.47 -24.00
C ALA A 83 6.38 14.82 -24.74
N ARG A 84 6.00 15.92 -24.08
CA ARG A 84 6.13 17.29 -24.64
C ARG A 84 7.59 17.65 -24.94
N ILE A 85 8.50 17.37 -24.01
CA ILE A 85 9.94 17.65 -24.19
C ILE A 85 10.51 16.82 -25.35
N ALA A 86 10.12 15.56 -25.44
CA ALA A 86 10.55 14.65 -26.51
C ALA A 86 9.86 14.93 -27.86
N SER A 87 8.92 15.89 -27.93
CA SER A 87 8.04 16.10 -29.09
C SER A 87 7.33 14.81 -29.53
N ALA A 88 7.06 13.91 -28.60
CA ALA A 88 6.38 12.66 -28.85
C ALA A 88 4.86 12.89 -28.87
N ASN A 89 4.22 12.50 -29.98
CA ASN A 89 2.77 12.60 -30.11
C ASN A 89 2.07 11.43 -29.40
N MET A 90 2.01 11.50 -28.06
CA MET A 90 1.44 10.45 -27.21
C MET A 90 0.30 11.02 -26.36
N ASP A 91 -0.87 10.38 -26.41
CA ASP A 91 -1.98 10.72 -25.54
C ASP A 91 -1.93 9.92 -24.23
N ILE A 92 -1.16 10.44 -23.27
CA ILE A 92 -0.95 9.83 -21.96
C ILE A 92 -2.27 9.71 -21.17
N ASN A 93 -3.20 10.66 -21.35
CA ASN A 93 -4.48 10.64 -20.63
C ASN A 93 -5.40 9.54 -21.17
N SER A 94 -5.48 9.39 -22.49
CA SER A 94 -6.22 8.29 -23.11
C SER A 94 -5.58 6.94 -22.78
N HIS A 95 -4.25 6.86 -22.66
CA HIS A 95 -3.58 5.64 -22.17
C HIS A 95 -3.97 5.30 -20.74
N ALA A 96 -4.00 6.29 -19.84
CA ALA A 96 -4.39 6.12 -18.44
C ALA A 96 -5.79 5.54 -18.29
N ARG A 97 -6.76 6.07 -19.08
CA ARG A 97 -8.17 5.66 -19.05
C ARG A 97 -8.40 4.21 -19.48
N LYS A 98 -7.42 3.56 -20.09
CA LYS A 98 -7.50 2.13 -20.47
C LYS A 98 -7.18 1.18 -19.32
N SER A 99 -6.71 1.66 -18.16
CA SER A 99 -6.43 0.83 -16.99
C SER A 99 -7.39 1.15 -15.85
N GLN A 100 -8.16 0.15 -15.46
CA GLN A 100 -9.06 0.23 -14.32
C GLN A 100 -8.28 0.50 -13.02
N GLU A 101 -7.11 -0.10 -12.86
CA GLU A 101 -6.28 0.07 -11.67
C GLU A 101 -5.77 1.50 -11.52
N LEU A 102 -5.40 2.17 -12.62
CA LEU A 102 -5.04 3.59 -12.59
C LEU A 102 -6.22 4.48 -12.23
N LEU A 103 -7.41 4.19 -12.75
CA LEU A 103 -8.63 4.92 -12.40
C LEU A 103 -9.00 4.70 -10.92
N ILE A 104 -8.84 3.48 -10.40
CA ILE A 104 -9.01 3.20 -8.96
C ILE A 104 -8.00 4.00 -8.14
N CYS A 105 -6.75 4.11 -8.58
CA CYS A 105 -5.77 4.97 -7.91
C CYS A 105 -6.24 6.43 -7.87
N ALA A 106 -6.77 6.96 -8.98
CA ALA A 106 -7.33 8.31 -9.05
C ALA A 106 -8.47 8.50 -8.04
N ASP A 107 -9.40 7.55 -8.00
CA ASP A 107 -10.58 7.63 -7.16
C ASP A 107 -10.26 7.50 -5.67
N LEU A 108 -9.31 6.64 -5.29
CA LEU A 108 -8.79 6.57 -3.92
C LEU A 108 -8.24 7.92 -3.45
N ILE A 109 -7.50 8.63 -4.32
CA ILE A 109 -6.95 9.96 -4.00
C ILE A 109 -8.06 11.00 -3.91
N ASN A 110 -9.02 10.97 -4.83
CA ASN A 110 -10.14 11.90 -4.87
C ASN A 110 -11.03 11.74 -3.63
N MET A 111 -11.32 10.51 -3.23
CA MET A 111 -12.09 10.20 -2.03
C MET A 111 -11.43 10.80 -0.78
N LYS A 112 -10.11 10.65 -0.62
CA LYS A 112 -9.38 11.25 0.51
C LYS A 112 -9.48 12.78 0.52
N LYS A 113 -9.41 13.43 -0.66
CA LYS A 113 -9.39 14.90 -0.77
C LYS A 113 -10.76 15.53 -0.65
N HIS A 114 -11.79 14.91 -1.21
CA HIS A 114 -13.09 15.55 -1.47
C HIS A 114 -14.27 14.82 -0.81
N GLY A 115 -14.06 13.69 -0.13
CA GLY A 115 -15.10 12.99 0.64
C GLY A 115 -16.13 12.20 -0.17
N ASN A 116 -16.32 12.54 -1.46
CA ASN A 116 -16.89 11.77 -2.60
C ASN A 116 -17.38 12.79 -3.65
N HIS A 117 -17.42 12.41 -4.94
CA HIS A 117 -18.49 12.76 -5.92
C HIS A 117 -18.12 12.62 -7.41
N ASP A 118 -16.87 12.34 -7.80
CA ASP A 118 -16.51 12.18 -9.22
C ASP A 118 -15.54 11.00 -9.45
N ASN A 119 -16.03 9.78 -9.21
CA ASN A 119 -15.23 8.57 -9.45
C ASN A 119 -15.15 8.27 -10.95
N GLN A 120 -13.94 8.19 -11.49
CA GLN A 120 -13.67 7.96 -12.91
C GLN A 120 -13.63 6.46 -13.25
N SER A 121 -13.39 5.60 -12.27
CA SER A 121 -13.30 4.15 -12.45
C SER A 121 -14.67 3.47 -12.59
N GLY A 122 -15.77 4.20 -12.37
CA GLY A 122 -17.12 3.61 -12.29
C GLY A 122 -17.37 2.79 -11.03
N VAL A 123 -16.40 2.75 -10.09
CA VAL A 123 -16.54 2.08 -8.79
C VAL A 123 -16.30 3.03 -7.63
N ASN A 124 -16.65 2.61 -6.41
CA ASN A 124 -16.36 3.35 -5.18
C ASN A 124 -15.28 2.67 -4.34
N PRO A 125 -13.99 2.83 -4.67
CA PRO A 125 -12.91 2.14 -3.97
C PRO A 125 -12.70 2.74 -2.58
N ARG A 126 -12.72 1.88 -1.56
CA ARG A 126 -12.49 2.24 -0.15
C ARG A 126 -11.42 1.36 0.46
N LEU A 127 -10.59 1.98 1.28
CA LEU A 127 -9.75 1.27 2.25
C LEU A 127 -10.59 1.13 3.51
N THR A 128 -10.69 -0.08 4.05
CA THR A 128 -11.56 -0.32 5.21
C THR A 128 -10.80 -0.94 6.37
N GLU A 129 -9.90 -1.88 6.08
CA GLU A 129 -9.31 -2.74 7.09
C GLU A 129 -7.85 -3.05 6.75
N THR A 130 -7.02 -3.06 7.80
CA THR A 130 -5.67 -3.61 7.75
C THR A 130 -5.67 -4.98 8.44
N HIS A 131 -5.22 -5.99 7.70
CA HIS A 131 -5.09 -7.36 8.18
C HIS A 131 -3.62 -7.64 8.53
N PHE A 132 -3.41 -8.13 9.74
CA PHE A 132 -2.12 -8.54 10.28
C PHE A 132 -2.12 -10.06 10.38
N ASP A 133 -1.23 -10.73 9.63
CA ASP A 133 -1.06 -12.18 9.70
C ASP A 133 -0.26 -12.54 10.96
N THR A 134 -0.98 -13.03 11.97
CA THR A 134 -0.48 -13.38 13.30
C THR A 134 -0.50 -14.89 13.53
N SER A 135 -0.66 -15.69 12.46
CA SER A 135 -0.78 -17.15 12.52
C SER A 135 0.42 -17.83 13.20
N GLU A 136 1.61 -17.24 13.10
CA GLU A 136 2.85 -17.73 13.70
C GLU A 136 3.20 -17.04 15.03
N SER A 137 2.37 -16.12 15.52
CA SER A 137 2.68 -15.25 16.67
C SER A 137 2.25 -15.82 18.03
N GLY A 138 1.53 -16.94 18.05
CA GLY A 138 1.05 -17.58 19.27
C GLY A 138 -0.17 -16.86 19.88
N LEU A 139 -0.19 -16.74 21.21
CA LEU A 139 -1.17 -15.93 21.92
C LEU A 139 -0.90 -14.43 21.66
N ILE A 140 -1.96 -13.65 21.51
CA ILE A 140 -1.91 -12.21 21.23
C ILE A 140 -2.60 -11.48 22.35
N GLU A 141 -2.03 -10.35 22.78
CA GLU A 141 -2.70 -9.39 23.66
C GLU A 141 -2.89 -8.09 22.89
N PHE A 142 -4.14 -7.68 22.73
CA PHE A 142 -4.51 -6.53 21.93
C PHE A 142 -5.11 -5.43 22.80
N GLN A 143 -4.62 -4.19 22.63
CA GLN A 143 -5.18 -3.00 23.25
C GLN A 143 -5.49 -1.97 22.17
N TYR A 144 -6.68 -1.37 22.24
CA TYR A 144 -7.06 -0.27 21.38
C TYR A 144 -7.55 0.90 22.23
N ASP A 145 -6.84 2.02 22.14
CA ASP A 145 -7.28 3.29 22.70
C ASP A 145 -8.11 4.02 21.64
N GLY A 146 -9.44 4.00 21.81
CA GLY A 146 -10.36 4.67 20.88
C GLY A 146 -10.28 6.19 20.92
N GLY A 147 -9.79 6.79 22.01
CA GLY A 147 -9.61 8.24 22.12
C GLY A 147 -8.41 8.74 21.33
N LEU A 148 -7.31 7.98 21.38
CA LEU A 148 -6.09 8.27 20.60
C LEU A 148 -6.09 7.62 19.21
N LYS A 149 -7.03 6.71 18.95
CA LYS A 149 -7.02 5.80 17.78
C LYS A 149 -5.72 5.03 17.64
N GLU A 150 -5.19 4.54 18.77
CA GLU A 150 -3.92 3.83 18.80
C GLU A 150 -4.14 2.35 19.15
N ALA A 151 -3.60 1.48 18.33
CA ALA A 151 -3.55 0.04 18.58
C ALA A 151 -2.17 -0.36 19.12
N SER A 152 -2.15 -1.26 20.08
CA SER A 152 -0.95 -1.95 20.56
C SER A 152 -1.17 -3.45 20.54
N ILE A 153 -0.17 -4.17 20.05
CA ILE A 153 -0.19 -5.62 19.91
C ILE A 153 1.01 -6.18 20.67
N LEU A 154 0.76 -7.09 21.61
CA LEU A 154 1.78 -8.01 22.12
C LEU A 154 1.59 -9.37 21.49
N VAL A 155 2.71 -10.03 21.20
CA VAL A 155 2.75 -11.41 20.73
C VAL A 155 3.57 -12.29 21.67
N GLU A 156 3.21 -13.56 21.73
CA GLU A 156 3.95 -14.59 22.45
C GLU A 156 5.28 -14.90 21.74
N MET A 157 5.26 -14.98 20.40
CA MET A 157 6.44 -15.25 19.57
C MET A 157 6.73 -14.08 18.61
N PRO A 158 7.96 -13.54 18.58
CA PRO A 158 8.34 -12.40 17.73
C PRO A 158 8.60 -12.85 16.28
N ARG A 159 7.56 -13.41 15.63
CA ARG A 159 7.60 -13.84 14.23
C ARG A 159 7.19 -12.71 13.30
N PRO A 160 7.81 -12.55 12.11
CA PRO A 160 7.46 -11.51 11.17
C PRO A 160 5.96 -11.49 10.82
N ILE A 161 5.30 -10.33 10.98
CA ILE A 161 3.86 -10.17 10.71
C ILE A 161 3.68 -9.55 9.33
N LYS A 162 2.99 -10.25 8.43
CA LYS A 162 2.65 -9.72 7.10
C LYS A 162 1.43 -8.83 7.18
N LEU A 163 1.43 -7.80 6.33
CA LEU A 163 0.36 -6.81 6.25
C LEU A 163 -0.39 -6.96 4.94
N ARG A 164 -1.71 -6.87 5.01
CA ARG A 164 -2.58 -6.81 3.85
C ARG A 164 -3.62 -5.71 4.07
N ILE A 165 -3.70 -4.77 3.13
CA ILE A 165 -4.76 -3.76 3.12
C ILE A 165 -5.65 -4.09 1.93
N ASP A 166 -6.95 -4.23 2.17
CA ASP A 166 -7.91 -4.52 1.11
C ASP A 166 -8.51 -3.23 0.55
N VAL A 167 -8.65 -3.18 -0.78
CA VAL A 167 -9.54 -2.23 -1.45
C VAL A 167 -10.86 -2.93 -1.67
N TYR A 168 -11.94 -2.28 -1.26
CA TYR A 168 -13.31 -2.69 -1.55
C TYR A 168 -13.92 -1.72 -2.54
N SER A 169 -14.62 -2.23 -3.55
CA SER A 169 -15.28 -1.40 -4.54
C SER A 169 -16.74 -1.82 -4.68
N VAL A 170 -17.67 -0.90 -4.45
CA VAL A 170 -19.10 -1.09 -4.74
C VAL A 170 -19.41 -0.40 -6.07
N SER A 171 -20.16 -1.07 -6.94
CA SER A 171 -20.67 -0.49 -8.20
C SER A 171 -21.57 0.72 -7.88
N MET A 172 -21.39 1.83 -8.59
CA MET A 172 -22.26 3.00 -8.46
C MET A 172 -23.65 2.68 -9.05
N GLY A 173 -24.70 2.66 -8.20
CA GLY A 173 -26.09 2.57 -8.64
C GLY A 173 -26.87 1.34 -8.19
N ASP A 174 -26.20 0.32 -7.66
CA ASP A 174 -26.88 -0.84 -7.11
C ASP A 174 -27.09 -0.68 -5.60
N GLN A 175 -28.34 -0.83 -5.14
CA GLN A 175 -28.58 -1.22 -3.75
C GLN A 175 -27.73 -2.45 -3.45
N VAL A 176 -27.13 -2.50 -2.26
CA VAL A 176 -26.15 -3.50 -1.81
C VAL A 176 -26.77 -4.92 -1.86
N ASN A 177 -26.89 -5.50 -3.04
CA ASN A 177 -27.11 -6.92 -3.21
C ASN A 177 -25.73 -7.56 -3.12
N SER A 178 -25.63 -8.58 -2.27
CA SER A 178 -24.43 -9.33 -1.91
C SER A 178 -23.64 -9.93 -3.09
N ASP A 179 -24.17 -9.86 -4.30
CA ASP A 179 -23.62 -10.46 -5.51
C ASP A 179 -22.94 -9.45 -6.46
N ASN A 180 -22.93 -8.16 -6.13
CA ASN A 180 -22.19 -7.19 -6.91
C ASN A 180 -20.70 -7.53 -6.95
N LYS A 181 -20.07 -7.37 -8.13
CA LYS A 181 -18.63 -7.58 -8.33
C LYS A 181 -17.83 -6.63 -7.43
N ILE A 182 -17.61 -7.06 -6.20
CA ILE A 182 -16.66 -6.44 -5.28
C ILE A 182 -15.30 -6.74 -5.90
N HIS A 183 -14.65 -5.71 -6.45
CA HIS A 183 -13.20 -5.80 -6.61
C HIS A 183 -12.61 -5.84 -5.20
N LYS A 184 -12.41 -7.05 -4.68
CA LYS A 184 -11.66 -7.32 -3.45
C LYS A 184 -10.27 -7.75 -3.85
N GLY A 185 -9.28 -6.97 -3.45
CA GLY A 185 -7.89 -7.29 -3.74
C GLY A 185 -6.96 -6.52 -2.82
N MET A 186 -5.75 -7.04 -2.68
CA MET A 186 -4.68 -6.40 -1.93
C MET A 186 -4.33 -5.07 -2.60
N ALA A 187 -4.46 -3.97 -1.86
CA ALA A 187 -4.30 -2.60 -2.34
C ALA A 187 -2.95 -2.39 -3.01
N GLN A 188 -1.89 -2.95 -2.41
CA GLN A 188 -0.55 -2.90 -2.96
C GLN A 188 -0.52 -3.46 -4.39
N GLU A 189 -1.03 -4.68 -4.58
CA GLU A 189 -0.98 -5.38 -5.87
C GLU A 189 -1.78 -4.65 -6.93
N LEU A 190 -2.95 -4.13 -6.56
CA LEU A 190 -3.80 -3.34 -7.44
C LEU A 190 -3.07 -2.08 -7.91
N ILE A 191 -2.52 -1.30 -6.99
CA ILE A 191 -1.77 -0.07 -7.32
C ILE A 191 -0.53 -0.41 -8.17
N TRP A 192 0.13 -1.53 -7.88
CA TRP A 192 1.28 -1.99 -8.63
C TRP A 192 0.95 -2.40 -10.07
N LYS A 193 -0.19 -3.06 -10.28
CA LYS A 193 -0.73 -3.32 -11.64
C LYS A 193 -0.96 -2.01 -12.39
N GLY A 194 -1.54 -1.00 -11.72
CA GLY A 194 -1.66 0.35 -12.28
C GLY A 194 -0.30 0.94 -12.66
N PHE A 195 0.72 0.80 -11.82
CA PHE A 195 2.07 1.25 -12.16
C PHE A 195 2.64 0.53 -13.39
N LYS A 196 2.46 -0.79 -13.50
CA LYS A 196 2.91 -1.55 -14.67
C LYS A 196 2.25 -1.10 -15.98
N HIS A 197 1.03 -0.57 -15.93
CA HIS A 197 0.36 -0.01 -17.10
C HIS A 197 1.10 1.19 -17.72
N TRP A 198 1.93 1.88 -16.93
CA TRP A 198 2.80 2.94 -17.44
C TRP A 198 4.03 2.42 -18.18
N TRP A 199 4.36 1.14 -18.05
CA TRP A 199 5.63 0.59 -18.54
C TRP A 199 5.87 0.81 -20.04
N PRO A 200 4.92 0.55 -20.94
CA PRO A 200 5.13 0.80 -22.37
C PRO A 200 5.51 2.25 -22.66
N LEU A 201 4.84 3.21 -22.01
CA LEU A 201 5.14 4.64 -22.18
C LEU A 201 6.52 5.03 -21.60
N ILE A 202 6.93 4.41 -20.50
CA ILE A 202 8.25 4.64 -19.90
C ILE A 202 9.36 4.17 -20.85
N ASP A 203 9.13 3.04 -21.52
CA ASP A 203 10.06 2.45 -22.48
C ASP A 203 10.11 3.28 -23.79
N ASP A 204 8.95 3.60 -24.36
CA ASP A 204 8.82 4.41 -25.59
C ASP A 204 9.47 5.80 -25.44
N LEU A 205 9.33 6.42 -24.27
CA LEU A 205 9.95 7.71 -23.97
C LEU A 205 11.46 7.61 -23.66
N GLY A 206 12.02 6.39 -23.64
CA GLY A 206 13.44 6.14 -23.39
C GLY A 206 13.89 6.59 -22.00
N ILE A 207 12.99 6.66 -21.01
CA ILE A 207 13.25 7.19 -19.66
C ILE A 207 14.37 6.39 -18.97
N LEU A 208 14.44 5.10 -19.29
CA LEU A 208 15.38 4.16 -18.70
C LEU A 208 16.64 3.91 -19.54
N ILE A 209 16.77 4.50 -20.73
CA ILE A 209 17.94 4.30 -21.59
C ILE A 209 19.17 5.01 -20.96
N GLU A 210 20.29 4.30 -20.86
CA GLU A 210 21.57 4.87 -20.41
C GLU A 210 22.09 5.84 -21.48
N ARG A 211 22.37 7.10 -21.09
CA ARG A 211 22.79 8.14 -22.03
C ARG A 211 24.21 8.63 -21.77
N GLY A 212 24.94 8.04 -20.80
CA GLY A 212 26.30 8.44 -20.47
C GLY A 212 26.39 9.74 -19.66
N ASP A 213 25.28 10.22 -19.10
CA ASP A 213 25.18 11.46 -18.32
C ASP A 213 25.06 11.18 -16.81
N ASP A 214 25.24 12.20 -15.96
CA ASP A 214 25.22 12.09 -14.48
C ASP A 214 23.95 11.42 -13.90
N ASN A 215 22.87 11.34 -14.68
CA ASN A 215 21.63 10.63 -14.36
C ASN A 215 21.70 9.10 -14.54
N ASP A 216 22.79 8.56 -15.09
CA ASP A 216 22.96 7.12 -15.32
C ASP A 216 22.95 6.32 -14.02
N ASN A 217 23.47 6.86 -12.92
CA ASN A 217 23.39 6.18 -11.61
C ASN A 217 21.94 6.03 -11.12
N GLU A 218 21.08 7.02 -11.41
CA GLU A 218 19.67 6.94 -11.09
C GLU A 218 18.92 5.91 -11.93
N ARG A 219 19.14 5.91 -13.24
CA ARG A 219 18.56 4.91 -14.14
C ARG A 219 19.03 3.50 -13.80
N LYS A 220 20.32 3.32 -13.49
CA LYS A 220 20.90 2.04 -13.02
C LYS A 220 20.27 1.57 -11.72
N THR A 221 20.06 2.47 -10.75
CA THR A 221 19.38 2.14 -9.48
C THR A 221 17.97 1.62 -9.75
N ILE A 222 17.20 2.32 -10.59
CA ILE A 222 15.82 1.94 -10.91
C ILE A 222 15.79 0.62 -11.68
N ARG A 223 16.65 0.43 -12.68
CA ARG A 223 16.78 -0.85 -13.41
C ARG A 223 17.18 -1.99 -12.49
N SER A 224 18.12 -1.79 -11.58
CA SER A 224 18.53 -2.80 -10.60
C SER A 224 17.35 -3.19 -9.70
N MET A 225 16.60 -2.22 -9.20
CA MET A 225 15.39 -2.49 -8.43
C MET A 225 14.39 -3.31 -9.26
N LEU A 226 14.11 -2.90 -10.51
CA LEU A 226 13.19 -3.60 -11.39
C LEU A 226 13.65 -5.03 -11.72
N ARG A 227 14.96 -5.25 -11.94
CA ARG A 227 15.55 -6.60 -12.12
C ARG A 227 15.41 -7.45 -10.88
N ASN A 228 15.74 -6.91 -9.70
CA ASN A 228 15.62 -7.64 -8.43
C ASN A 228 14.17 -8.08 -8.16
N TYR A 229 13.20 -7.36 -8.72
CA TYR A 229 11.80 -7.74 -8.65
C TYR A 229 11.28 -8.51 -9.88
N GLY A 230 12.16 -8.94 -10.79
CA GLY A 230 11.83 -9.81 -11.93
C GLY A 230 11.07 -9.13 -13.08
N TYR A 231 11.18 -7.80 -13.23
CA TYR A 231 10.36 -7.05 -14.21
C TYR A 231 11.05 -6.73 -15.53
N ILE A 232 12.38 -6.79 -15.57
CA ILE A 232 13.16 -6.66 -16.79
C ILE A 232 14.27 -7.74 -16.76
N GLY A 233 14.58 -8.29 -17.94
CA GLY A 233 15.70 -9.23 -18.14
C GLY A 233 17.05 -8.54 -18.11
#